data_AF-A0A8B6DKI9-F1
#
_entry.id   AF-A0A8B6DKI9-F1
#
_cell.length_a   1.000
_cell.length_b   1.000
_cell.length_c   1.000
_cell.angle_alpha   90.00
_cell.angle_beta   90.00
_cell.angle_gamma   90.00
#
_symmetry.space_group_name_H-M   'P 1'
#
loop_
_entity.id
_entity.type
_entity.pdbx_description
1 polymer ?
#
loop_
_entity_poly.entity_id
_entity_poly.type
_entity_poly.pdbx_seq_one_letter_code
_entity_poly.pdbx_strand_id
1 'polypeptide(L)'
;MASLVTDCCTLCNDDGTSTEAVRWCIECEVFLCTDCEKHHKKSRISKVHNTMSTKDYHNLPKFMQDISSQCRDHKKKYELYCSFHDCPCCVTCITDKHQKCQEMKPLSDILRQVKSSASVQLFEKDLKDVKENLEEIIKHLNSRINTSNSQKTKTAEQIRSTRKSINDFLEKLEQEILKDLDSKQSKLKSEMDTLLQQLKSQANQMSQLQSEFSKMQYATELQTYVGLREIEKTTSEAAKHLEDLKGGGPLDEVNIELIISAELQSFFKDVKSFGDININTSPFPLQLKAVRKDQAQYLVQNIPTIEQIKPTLLRQLTIPQKRKSIDIRFCRILPDGKYLILDNQYYRGRLLLFSNDGMFIREVLILTGPSSDSCFVRNNTVAVTLDLEKEIAFVDVEKNEILKSINISHSCDSVASDGQMLVVGSTKKSTIVNLSDESHTILKGLVADYVALFKGIIYGSICTENEVCCYTSTGEPLWTFMHDDIACPRGITLDKNGFVYVVSGYNNRVVVVSPDGKTCKTILSEADGIRSPLYALDIDRESGIMIVPSKIRDDYNNREYETAFVYKL
;
A
#
# COMPACT_ATOMS: atom_id res chain seq x y z
N MET A 1 -14.66 -29.71 31.57
CA MET A 1 -14.25 -30.25 32.88
C MET A 1 -12.87 -29.71 33.19
N ALA A 2 -12.77 -28.66 34.01
CA ALA A 2 -11.48 -28.13 34.45
C ALA A 2 -10.88 -29.11 35.45
N SER A 3 -9.68 -29.65 35.18
CA SER A 3 -8.96 -30.43 36.18
C SER A 3 -8.64 -29.52 37.36
N LEU A 4 -9.10 -29.87 38.55
CA LEU A 4 -8.68 -29.23 39.79
C LEU A 4 -7.17 -29.46 39.94
N VAL A 5 -6.38 -28.45 39.61
CA VAL A 5 -4.97 -28.41 39.98
C VAL A 5 -4.96 -28.22 41.50
N THR A 6 -4.73 -29.30 42.24
CA THR A 6 -4.51 -29.24 43.69
C THR A 6 -3.08 -28.78 43.93
N ASP A 7 -2.91 -27.49 44.26
CA ASP A 7 -1.62 -26.97 44.69
C ASP A 7 -1.23 -27.60 46.02
N CYS A 8 0.03 -28.02 46.13
CA CYS A 8 0.58 -28.54 47.37
C CYS A 8 1.30 -27.42 48.12
N CYS A 9 1.30 -27.51 49.46
CA CYS A 9 2.02 -26.57 50.30
C CYS A 9 3.51 -26.64 50.02
N THR A 10 4.11 -25.53 49.61
CA THR A 10 5.52 -25.45 49.21
C THR A 10 6.44 -25.90 50.34
N LEU A 11 6.22 -25.39 51.55
CA LEU A 11 7.07 -25.69 52.72
C LEU A 11 6.96 -27.16 53.18
N CYS A 12 5.75 -27.72 53.25
CA CYS A 12 5.58 -29.12 53.61
C CYS A 12 6.23 -30.04 52.57
N ASN A 13 6.13 -29.67 51.29
CA ASN A 13 6.72 -30.43 50.19
C ASN A 13 8.25 -30.41 50.25
N ASP A 14 8.85 -29.27 50.63
CA ASP A 14 10.29 -29.16 50.89
C ASP A 14 10.74 -30.06 52.06
N ASP A 15 9.88 -30.24 53.07
CA ASP A 15 10.07 -31.17 54.19
C ASP A 15 9.69 -32.63 53.87
N GLY A 16 9.35 -32.96 52.62
CA GLY A 16 9.00 -34.32 52.17
C GLY A 16 7.58 -34.76 52.51
N THR A 17 6.70 -33.84 52.90
CA THR A 17 5.28 -34.09 53.23
C THR A 17 4.34 -33.36 52.27
N SER A 18 3.46 -34.08 51.56
CA SER A 18 2.53 -33.44 50.62
C SER A 18 1.20 -33.12 51.30
N THR A 19 1.00 -31.85 51.65
CA THR A 19 -0.30 -31.36 52.18
C THR A 19 -0.92 -30.37 51.20
N GLU A 20 -2.25 -30.38 51.08
CA GLU A 20 -2.98 -29.47 50.19
C GLU A 20 -2.83 -28.01 50.64
N ALA A 21 -2.51 -27.12 49.70
CA ALA A 21 -2.44 -25.70 49.94
C ALA A 21 -3.82 -25.05 49.86
N VAL A 22 -4.12 -24.21 50.85
CA VAL A 22 -5.40 -23.47 50.93
C VAL A 22 -5.17 -21.98 50.69
N ARG A 23 -3.94 -21.51 50.84
CA ARG A 23 -3.55 -20.11 50.69
C ARG A 23 -2.37 -19.92 49.77
N TRP A 24 -2.35 -18.78 49.10
CA TRP A 24 -1.19 -18.24 48.40
C TRP A 24 -0.71 -16.97 49.13
N CYS A 25 0.59 -16.90 49.43
CA CYS A 25 1.20 -15.69 49.99
C CYS A 25 1.82 -14.86 48.87
N ILE A 26 1.38 -13.61 48.73
CA ILE A 26 1.75 -12.74 47.61
C ILE A 26 3.23 -12.37 47.68
N GLU A 27 3.71 -11.99 48.85
CA GLU A 27 5.08 -11.47 49.04
C GLU A 27 6.14 -12.57 49.08
N CYS A 28 5.76 -13.78 49.47
CA CYS A 28 6.66 -14.94 49.49
C CYS A 28 6.58 -15.77 48.21
N GLU A 29 5.54 -15.57 47.40
CA GLU A 29 5.27 -16.34 46.17
C GLU A 29 5.26 -17.86 46.44
N VAL A 30 4.61 -18.26 47.53
CA VAL A 30 4.49 -19.67 47.96
C VAL A 30 3.07 -20.07 48.34
N PHE A 31 2.78 -21.35 48.15
CA PHE A 31 1.54 -22.00 48.55
C PHE A 31 1.64 -22.54 49.98
N LEU A 32 0.62 -22.30 50.80
CA LEU A 32 0.59 -22.64 52.23
C LEU A 32 -0.64 -23.48 52.58
N CYS A 33 -0.43 -24.59 53.31
CA CYS A 33 -1.50 -25.31 54.00
C CYS A 33 -1.98 -24.52 55.24
N THR A 34 -3.06 -24.98 55.87
CA THR A 34 -3.67 -24.31 57.03
C THR A 34 -2.72 -24.15 58.21
N ASP A 35 -1.85 -25.13 58.45
CA ASP A 35 -0.90 -25.08 59.56
C ASP A 35 0.33 -24.23 59.24
N CYS A 36 0.83 -24.29 58.00
CA CYS A 36 1.89 -23.38 57.54
C CYS A 36 1.41 -21.92 57.55
N GLU A 37 0.16 -21.63 57.17
CA GLU A 37 -0.42 -20.28 57.27
C GLU A 37 -0.44 -19.78 58.72
N LYS A 38 -0.85 -20.61 59.69
CA LYS A 38 -0.89 -20.23 61.11
C LYS A 38 0.50 -19.85 61.62
N HIS A 39 1.53 -20.60 61.24
CA HIS A 39 2.91 -20.30 61.62
C HIS A 39 3.42 -19.05 60.89
N HIS A 40 3.10 -18.92 59.60
CA HIS A 40 3.42 -17.74 58.77
C HIS A 40 2.86 -16.45 59.36
N LYS A 41 1.64 -16.48 59.89
CA LYS A 41 0.99 -15.34 60.56
C LYS A 41 1.48 -15.07 61.99
N LYS A 42 2.10 -16.05 62.64
CA LYS A 42 2.68 -15.91 64.00
C LYS A 42 4.12 -15.39 63.98
N SER A 43 4.85 -15.62 62.90
CA SER A 43 6.22 -15.13 62.73
C SER A 43 6.27 -13.60 62.66
N ARG A 44 7.23 -12.99 63.35
CA ARG A 44 7.42 -11.53 63.36
C ARG A 44 7.68 -10.95 61.96
N ILE A 45 8.22 -11.75 61.04
CA ILE A 45 8.64 -11.31 59.71
C ILE A 45 7.49 -11.37 58.71
N SER A 46 6.72 -12.47 58.70
CA SER A 46 5.69 -12.73 57.69
C SER A 46 4.25 -12.42 58.14
N LYS A 47 4.05 -11.99 59.39
CA LYS A 47 2.73 -11.60 59.92
C LYS A 47 2.05 -10.46 59.13
N VAL A 48 2.83 -9.63 58.45
CA VAL A 48 2.35 -8.51 57.62
C VAL A 48 2.13 -8.87 56.15
N HIS A 49 2.43 -10.10 55.75
CA HIS A 49 2.24 -10.54 54.37
C HIS A 49 0.76 -10.79 54.06
N ASN A 50 0.35 -10.43 52.85
CA ASN A 50 -1.01 -10.63 52.38
C ASN A 50 -1.16 -12.05 51.83
N THR A 51 -2.25 -12.71 52.22
CA THR A 51 -2.59 -14.05 51.74
C THR A 51 -3.96 -14.04 51.07
N MET A 52 -4.07 -14.71 49.92
CA MET A 52 -5.34 -14.97 49.23
C MET A 52 -5.61 -16.48 49.18
N SER A 53 -6.85 -16.89 48.87
CA SER A 53 -7.14 -18.31 48.71
C SER A 53 -6.54 -18.84 47.39
N THR A 54 -6.20 -20.12 47.34
CA THR A 54 -5.73 -20.77 46.09
C THR A 54 -6.79 -20.68 44.98
N LYS A 55 -8.07 -20.76 45.33
CA LYS A 55 -9.19 -20.57 44.39
C LYS A 55 -9.20 -19.16 43.79
N ASP A 56 -8.98 -18.13 44.61
CA ASP A 56 -8.94 -16.75 44.12
C ASP A 56 -7.72 -16.48 43.24
N TYR A 57 -6.57 -17.08 43.58
CA TYR A 57 -5.35 -17.01 42.78
C TYR A 57 -5.57 -17.61 41.38
N HIS A 58 -6.17 -18.80 41.30
CA HIS A 58 -6.48 -19.46 40.02
C HIS A 58 -7.55 -18.74 39.20
N ASN A 59 -8.42 -17.97 39.83
CA ASN A 59 -9.41 -17.14 39.14
C ASN A 59 -8.81 -15.88 38.51
N LEU A 60 -7.57 -15.52 38.84
CA LEU A 60 -6.88 -14.41 38.17
C LEU A 60 -6.53 -14.80 36.73
N PRO A 61 -6.57 -13.88 35.77
CA PRO A 61 -6.04 -14.12 34.44
C PRO A 61 -4.56 -14.56 34.51
N LYS A 62 -4.14 -15.50 33.65
CA LYS A 62 -2.77 -16.04 33.67
C LYS A 62 -1.69 -14.95 33.62
N PHE A 63 -1.89 -13.93 32.77
CA PHE A 63 -0.96 -12.81 32.67
C PHE A 63 -0.81 -12.01 33.97
N MET A 64 -1.79 -12.06 34.89
CA MET A 64 -1.71 -11.46 36.22
C MET A 64 -1.06 -12.41 37.25
N GLN A 65 -1.17 -13.72 37.06
CA GLN A 65 -0.49 -14.72 37.89
C GLN A 65 1.03 -14.69 37.66
N ASP A 66 1.46 -14.37 36.43
CA ASP A 66 2.88 -14.25 36.05
C ASP A 66 3.54 -12.94 36.54
N ILE A 67 2.78 -12.04 37.16
CA ILE A 67 3.30 -10.78 37.71
C ILE A 67 3.93 -11.06 39.06
N SER A 68 5.26 -11.16 39.07
CA SER A 68 6.03 -11.25 40.32
C SER A 68 5.92 -9.95 41.12
N SER A 69 5.81 -10.11 42.44
CA SER A 69 5.85 -9.04 43.43
C SER A 69 7.26 -8.46 43.64
N GLN A 70 8.26 -9.05 42.99
CA GLN A 70 9.67 -8.73 43.14
C GLN A 70 10.29 -8.23 41.83
N CYS A 71 11.28 -7.36 41.97
CA CYS A 71 12.10 -6.86 40.89
C CYS A 71 12.83 -8.00 40.19
N ARG A 72 12.66 -8.11 38.87
CA ARG A 72 13.30 -9.15 38.04
C ARG A 72 14.83 -9.08 38.09
N ASP A 73 15.39 -7.88 38.18
CA ASP A 73 16.84 -7.67 38.16
C ASP A 73 17.48 -7.88 39.54
N HIS A 74 16.81 -7.43 40.60
CA HIS A 74 17.42 -7.35 41.94
C HIS A 74 16.75 -8.26 42.99
N LYS A 75 15.67 -8.97 42.63
CA LYS A 75 14.88 -9.86 43.51
C LYS A 75 14.44 -9.21 44.82
N LYS A 76 14.19 -7.89 44.79
CA LYS A 76 13.71 -7.09 45.91
C LYS A 76 12.29 -6.60 45.64
N LYS A 77 11.51 -6.37 46.69
CA LYS A 77 10.13 -5.88 46.55
C LYS A 77 10.08 -4.56 45.79
N TYR A 78 9.05 -4.40 44.96
CA TYR A 78 8.75 -3.13 44.35
C TYR A 78 8.17 -2.17 45.41
N GLU A 79 8.79 -1.01 45.56
CA GLU A 79 8.39 0.00 46.56
C GLU A 79 8.21 1.37 45.92
N LEU A 80 8.77 1.57 44.73
CA LEU A 80 8.78 2.83 44.01
C LEU A 80 8.20 2.64 42.62
N TYR A 81 7.81 3.74 42.02
CA TYR A 81 7.36 3.81 40.64
C TYR A 81 8.11 4.89 39.91
N CYS A 82 8.66 4.55 38.75
CA CYS A 82 9.31 5.52 37.89
C CYS A 82 8.31 6.08 36.89
N SER A 83 7.99 7.37 36.98
CA SER A 83 7.07 8.03 36.04
C SER A 83 7.66 8.20 34.63
N PHE A 84 8.99 8.14 34.49
CA PHE A 84 9.67 8.25 33.21
C PHE A 84 9.68 6.94 32.40
N HIS A 85 9.97 5.83 33.07
CA HIS A 85 10.01 4.49 32.45
C HIS A 85 8.70 3.71 32.60
N ASP A 86 7.69 4.31 33.23
CA ASP A 86 6.35 3.75 33.41
C ASP A 86 6.35 2.34 34.04
N CYS A 87 7.16 2.15 35.09
CA CYS A 87 7.39 0.83 35.66
C CYS A 87 7.60 0.84 37.18
N PRO A 88 7.19 -0.25 37.87
CA PRO A 88 7.51 -0.43 39.28
C PRO A 88 9.00 -0.75 39.45
N CYS A 89 9.61 -0.16 40.47
CA CYS A 89 11.04 -0.22 40.76
C CYS A 89 11.29 -0.64 42.21
N CYS A 90 12.35 -1.42 42.45
CA CYS A 90 12.87 -1.61 43.81
C CYS A 90 13.84 -0.47 44.17
N VAL A 91 14.15 -0.32 45.46
CA VAL A 91 15.08 0.72 45.94
C VAL A 91 16.48 0.65 45.30
N THR A 92 16.90 -0.52 44.82
CA THR A 92 18.19 -0.72 44.14
C THR A 92 18.15 -0.34 42.66
N CYS A 93 16.97 -0.30 42.03
CA CYS A 93 16.82 0.15 40.65
C CYS A 93 17.19 1.64 40.48
N ILE A 94 17.01 2.44 41.54
CA ILE A 94 17.36 3.88 41.55
C ILE A 94 18.84 4.07 41.25
N THR A 95 19.71 3.30 41.90
CA THR A 95 21.16 3.45 41.79
C THR A 95 21.77 2.66 40.64
N ASP A 96 20.96 1.95 39.85
CA ASP A 96 21.41 1.12 38.73
C ASP A 96 20.88 1.67 37.41
N LYS A 97 19.61 1.37 37.08
CA LYS A 97 19.00 1.71 35.79
C LYS A 97 18.30 3.08 35.78
N HIS A 98 17.97 3.63 36.94
CA HIS A 98 17.15 4.85 37.07
C HIS A 98 17.92 6.04 37.67
N GLN A 99 19.25 6.04 37.60
CA GLN A 99 20.12 7.06 38.21
C GLN A 99 19.81 8.50 37.74
N LYS A 100 19.26 8.64 36.52
CA LYS A 100 18.93 9.93 35.89
C LYS A 100 17.44 10.29 35.97
N CYS A 101 16.60 9.43 36.56
CA CYS A 101 15.16 9.65 36.65
C CYS A 101 14.84 10.49 37.90
N GLN A 102 14.33 11.71 37.71
CA GLN A 102 14.10 12.66 38.80
C GLN A 102 12.71 12.52 39.47
N GLU A 103 11.75 11.87 38.81
CA GLU A 103 10.39 11.68 39.34
C GLU A 103 10.11 10.22 39.71
N MET A 104 10.33 9.91 40.99
CA MET A 104 9.99 8.64 41.61
C MET A 104 8.89 8.85 42.64
N LYS A 105 7.82 8.04 42.57
CA LYS A 105 6.71 8.09 43.53
C LYS A 105 6.65 6.80 44.35
N PRO A 106 6.24 6.83 45.63
CA PRO A 106 5.95 5.61 46.37
C PRO A 106 4.89 4.80 45.65
N LEU A 107 5.16 3.50 45.43
CA LEU A 107 4.22 2.61 44.75
C LEU A 107 2.88 2.52 45.50
N SER A 108 2.91 2.64 46.83
CA SER A 108 1.71 2.69 47.68
C SER A 108 0.72 3.79 47.31
N ASP A 109 1.20 4.92 46.80
CA ASP A 109 0.36 6.06 46.45
C ASP A 109 -0.38 5.83 45.13
N ILE A 110 0.24 5.07 44.22
CA ILE A 110 -0.34 4.69 42.93
C ILE A 110 -1.33 3.53 43.09
N LEU A 111 -1.02 2.58 43.99
CA LEU A 111 -1.86 1.40 44.22
C LEU A 111 -3.18 1.70 44.95
N ARG A 112 -3.32 2.88 45.55
CA ARG A 112 -4.57 3.31 46.20
C ARG A 112 -5.67 3.47 45.13
N GLN A 113 -6.73 2.68 45.26
CA GLN A 113 -7.96 2.74 44.44
C GLN A 113 -7.84 2.34 42.96
N VAL A 114 -6.77 1.68 42.52
CA VAL A 114 -6.61 1.22 41.11
C VAL A 114 -7.79 0.37 40.65
N LYS A 115 -8.25 -0.57 41.49
CA LYS A 115 -9.37 -1.49 41.17
C LYS A 115 -10.73 -0.79 41.02
N SER A 116 -10.89 0.38 41.63
CA SER A 116 -12.12 1.20 41.60
C SER A 116 -11.95 2.47 40.79
N SER A 117 -10.83 2.61 40.06
CA SER A 117 -10.53 3.79 39.26
C SER A 117 -11.48 3.85 38.06
N ALA A 118 -11.84 5.07 37.65
CA ALA A 118 -12.56 5.30 36.41
C ALA A 118 -11.82 4.70 35.20
N SER A 119 -10.49 4.54 35.30
CA SER A 119 -9.62 3.90 34.31
C SER A 119 -10.02 2.48 33.98
N VAL A 120 -10.28 1.64 34.98
CA VAL A 120 -10.64 0.23 34.76
C VAL A 120 -12.01 0.13 34.08
N GLN A 121 -12.97 0.97 34.49
CA GLN A 121 -14.30 1.03 33.86
C GLN A 121 -14.22 1.54 32.41
N LEU A 122 -13.32 2.48 32.12
CA LEU A 122 -13.07 2.98 30.77
C LEU A 122 -12.43 1.92 29.87
N PHE A 123 -11.42 1.18 30.36
CA PHE A 123 -10.81 0.09 29.59
C PHE A 123 -11.80 -1.05 29.30
N GLU A 124 -12.68 -1.37 30.25
CA GLU A 124 -13.74 -2.35 30.04
C GLU A 124 -14.69 -1.92 28.91
N LYS A 125 -15.03 -0.62 28.86
CA LYS A 125 -15.83 -0.05 27.78
C LYS A 125 -15.08 -0.07 26.44
N ASP A 126 -13.80 0.31 26.41
CA ASP A 126 -12.99 0.31 25.19
C ASP A 126 -12.85 -1.12 24.61
N LEU A 127 -12.64 -2.12 25.48
CA LEU A 127 -12.62 -3.53 25.06
C LEU A 127 -13.93 -3.97 24.44
N LYS A 128 -15.06 -3.51 24.98
CA LYS A 128 -16.39 -3.79 24.44
C LYS A 128 -16.60 -3.11 23.08
N ASP A 129 -16.25 -1.83 22.96
CA ASP A 129 -16.42 -1.06 21.72
C ASP A 129 -15.54 -1.63 20.59
N VAL A 130 -14.29 -2.00 20.89
CA VAL A 130 -13.39 -2.68 19.93
C VAL A 130 -13.95 -4.03 19.50
N LYS A 131 -14.47 -4.83 20.44
CA LYS A 131 -15.09 -6.12 20.12
C LYS A 131 -16.28 -5.96 19.17
N GLU A 132 -17.18 -5.02 19.45
CA GLU A 132 -18.35 -4.76 18.62
C GLU A 132 -17.96 -4.29 17.20
N ASN A 133 -16.95 -3.42 17.09
CA ASN A 133 -16.39 -3.00 15.80
C ASN A 133 -15.85 -4.21 15.01
N LEU A 134 -15.10 -5.11 15.66
CA LEU A 134 -14.58 -6.33 15.03
C LEU A 134 -15.69 -7.25 14.54
N GLU A 135 -16.74 -7.44 15.33
CA GLU A 135 -17.90 -8.28 14.96
C GLU A 135 -18.65 -7.71 13.74
N GLU A 136 -18.79 -6.39 13.65
CA GLU A 136 -19.40 -5.72 12.48
C GLU A 136 -18.56 -5.90 11.22
N ILE A 137 -17.23 -5.73 11.32
CA ILE A 137 -16.30 -5.94 10.20
C ILE A 137 -16.38 -7.40 9.72
N ILE A 138 -16.35 -8.36 10.65
CA ILE A 138 -16.47 -9.79 10.33
C ILE A 138 -17.77 -10.07 9.58
N LYS A 139 -18.90 -9.52 10.05
CA LYS A 139 -20.20 -9.67 9.40
C LYS A 139 -20.20 -9.09 7.97
N HIS A 140 -19.63 -7.90 7.79
CA HIS A 140 -19.52 -7.26 6.49
C HIS A 140 -18.63 -8.05 5.52
N LEU A 141 -17.47 -8.53 5.98
CA LEU A 141 -16.55 -9.35 5.17
C LEU A 141 -17.23 -10.65 4.71
N ASN A 142 -17.93 -11.34 5.61
CA ASN A 142 -18.69 -12.54 5.25
C ASN A 142 -19.76 -12.25 4.19
N SER A 143 -20.48 -11.12 4.31
CA SER A 143 -21.46 -10.72 3.29
C SER A 143 -20.80 -10.39 1.95
N ARG A 144 -19.68 -9.65 1.94
CA ARG A 144 -18.93 -9.35 0.71
C ARG A 144 -18.41 -10.60 0.01
N ILE A 145 -17.89 -11.57 0.76
CA ILE A 145 -17.42 -12.85 0.21
C ILE A 145 -18.58 -13.56 -0.48
N ASN A 146 -19.74 -13.65 0.16
CA ASN A 146 -20.93 -14.29 -0.40
C ASN A 146 -21.43 -13.58 -1.67
N THR A 147 -21.54 -12.24 -1.64
CA THR A 147 -21.97 -11.46 -2.80
C THR A 147 -20.96 -11.54 -3.95
N SER A 148 -19.66 -11.48 -3.67
CA SER A 148 -18.60 -11.64 -4.66
C SER A 148 -18.65 -13.02 -5.33
N ASN A 149 -18.89 -14.08 -4.55
CA ASN A 149 -19.04 -15.42 -5.10
C ASN A 149 -20.28 -15.51 -6.01
N SER A 150 -21.41 -14.93 -5.61
CA SER A 150 -22.62 -14.88 -6.44
C SER A 150 -22.43 -14.04 -7.72
N GLN A 151 -21.68 -12.93 -7.66
CA GLN A 151 -21.36 -12.13 -8.85
C GLN A 151 -20.43 -12.89 -9.81
N LYS A 152 -19.44 -13.62 -9.28
CA LYS A 152 -18.59 -14.51 -10.08
C LYS A 152 -19.40 -15.56 -10.82
N THR A 153 -20.36 -16.22 -10.16
CA THR A 153 -21.21 -17.23 -10.82
C THR A 153 -22.08 -16.62 -11.91
N LYS A 154 -22.72 -15.46 -11.64
CA LYS A 154 -23.52 -14.74 -12.64
C LYS A 154 -22.70 -14.31 -13.87
N THR A 155 -21.50 -13.77 -13.64
CA THR A 155 -20.60 -13.37 -14.74
C THR A 155 -20.17 -14.58 -15.57
N ALA A 156 -19.86 -15.70 -14.91
CA ALA A 156 -19.54 -16.95 -15.60
C ALA A 156 -20.73 -17.50 -16.42
N GLU A 157 -21.97 -17.38 -15.90
CA GLU A 157 -23.18 -17.74 -16.63
C GLU A 157 -23.40 -16.85 -17.86
N GLN A 158 -23.17 -15.54 -17.75
CA GLN A 158 -23.25 -14.61 -18.89
C GLN A 158 -22.23 -14.93 -19.99
N ILE A 159 -21.00 -15.28 -19.62
CA ILE A 159 -19.98 -15.72 -20.61
C ILE A 159 -20.47 -16.97 -21.33
N ARG A 160 -21.00 -17.95 -20.59
CA ARG A 160 -21.52 -19.21 -21.16
C ARG A 160 -22.74 -18.97 -22.04
N SER A 161 -23.67 -18.09 -21.64
CA SER A 161 -24.85 -17.77 -22.43
C SER A 161 -24.50 -17.03 -23.71
N THR A 162 -23.56 -16.09 -23.65
CA THR A 162 -23.07 -15.35 -24.83
C THR A 162 -22.42 -16.30 -25.84
N ARG A 163 -21.55 -17.21 -25.38
CA ARG A 163 -20.98 -18.25 -26.23
C ARG A 163 -22.05 -19.12 -26.87
N LYS A 164 -23.07 -19.52 -26.10
CA LYS A 164 -24.18 -20.31 -26.62
C LYS A 164 -24.94 -19.56 -27.72
N SER A 165 -25.27 -18.28 -27.52
CA SER A 165 -25.95 -17.47 -28.53
C SER A 165 -25.15 -17.31 -29.83
N ILE A 166 -23.82 -17.17 -29.74
CA ILE A 166 -22.95 -17.14 -30.93
C ILE A 166 -23.03 -18.47 -31.68
N ASN A 167 -22.91 -19.60 -30.98
CA ASN A 167 -23.00 -20.92 -31.60
C ASN A 167 -24.38 -21.15 -32.24
N ASP A 168 -25.46 -20.84 -31.53
CA ASP A 168 -26.83 -20.97 -32.03
C ASP A 168 -27.06 -20.13 -33.29
N PHE A 169 -26.37 -18.99 -33.43
CA PHE A 169 -26.43 -18.14 -34.62
C PHE A 169 -25.63 -18.74 -35.79
N LEU A 170 -24.42 -19.24 -35.54
CA LEU A 170 -23.61 -19.90 -36.56
C LEU A 170 -24.30 -21.17 -37.10
N GLU A 171 -24.94 -21.94 -36.22
CA GLU A 171 -25.70 -23.14 -36.60
C GLU A 171 -26.91 -22.79 -37.50
N LYS A 172 -27.57 -21.66 -37.27
CA LYS A 172 -28.64 -21.17 -38.16
C LYS A 172 -28.11 -20.81 -39.55
N LEU A 173 -26.98 -20.10 -39.62
CA LEU A 173 -26.37 -19.73 -40.91
C LEU A 173 -25.94 -20.98 -41.71
N GLU A 174 -25.39 -21.98 -41.02
CA GLU A 174 -25.06 -23.27 -41.64
C GLU A 174 -26.32 -23.95 -42.21
N GLN A 175 -27.38 -24.05 -41.41
CA GLN A 175 -28.64 -24.67 -41.84
C GLN A 175 -29.29 -23.94 -43.04
N GLU A 176 -29.20 -22.61 -43.09
CA GLU A 176 -29.72 -21.83 -44.21
C GLU A 176 -28.96 -22.13 -45.51
N ILE A 177 -27.62 -22.17 -45.47
CA ILE A 177 -26.79 -22.48 -46.64
C ILE A 177 -26.99 -23.93 -47.10
N LEU A 178 -27.06 -24.88 -46.16
CA LEU A 178 -27.33 -26.29 -46.51
C LEU A 178 -28.70 -26.46 -47.16
N LYS A 179 -29.72 -25.76 -46.66
CA LYS A 179 -31.06 -25.78 -47.26
C LYS A 179 -31.08 -25.15 -48.65
N ASP A 180 -30.34 -24.06 -48.87
CA ASP A 180 -30.20 -23.45 -50.20
C ASP A 180 -29.50 -24.42 -51.18
N LEU A 181 -28.43 -25.09 -50.73
CA LEU A 181 -27.72 -26.11 -51.50
C LEU A 181 -28.65 -27.25 -51.91
N ASP A 182 -29.41 -27.83 -50.96
CA ASP A 182 -30.38 -28.89 -51.23
C ASP A 182 -31.48 -28.43 -52.21
N SER A 183 -31.94 -27.19 -52.07
CA SER A 183 -32.96 -26.61 -52.97
C SER A 183 -32.45 -26.44 -54.40
N LYS A 184 -31.19 -25.99 -54.56
CA LYS A 184 -30.55 -25.84 -55.88
C LYS A 184 -30.26 -27.19 -56.51
N GLN A 185 -29.76 -28.15 -55.72
CA GLN A 185 -29.50 -29.51 -56.19
C GLN A 185 -30.78 -30.22 -56.60
N SER A 186 -31.86 -30.10 -55.83
CA SER A 186 -33.16 -30.71 -56.16
C SER A 186 -33.79 -30.09 -57.40
N LYS A 187 -33.68 -28.76 -57.58
CA LYS A 187 -34.13 -28.08 -58.79
C LYS A 187 -33.36 -28.57 -60.02
N LEU A 188 -32.03 -28.58 -59.95
CA LEU A 188 -31.18 -29.07 -61.03
C LEU A 188 -31.50 -30.53 -61.37
N LYS A 189 -31.67 -31.39 -60.36
CA LYS A 189 -32.10 -32.78 -60.54
C LYS A 189 -33.44 -32.88 -61.28
N SER A 190 -34.43 -32.06 -60.92
CA SER A 190 -35.75 -32.09 -61.56
C SER A 190 -35.70 -31.65 -63.03
N GLU A 191 -34.85 -30.68 -63.37
CA GLU A 191 -34.63 -30.23 -64.75
C GLU A 191 -33.96 -31.33 -65.57
N MET A 192 -32.92 -31.97 -65.00
CA MET A 192 -32.25 -33.12 -65.62
C MET A 192 -33.18 -34.32 -65.82
N ASP A 193 -33.99 -34.68 -64.80
CA ASP A 193 -34.95 -35.78 -64.89
C ASP A 193 -36.01 -35.54 -65.98
N THR A 194 -36.46 -34.29 -66.12
CA THR A 194 -37.42 -33.89 -67.17
C THR A 194 -36.82 -34.03 -68.55
N LEU A 195 -35.60 -33.52 -68.77
CA LEU A 195 -34.89 -33.65 -70.04
C LEU A 195 -34.63 -35.14 -70.38
N LEU A 196 -34.25 -35.93 -69.37
CA LEU A 196 -34.01 -37.36 -69.51
C LEU A 196 -35.30 -38.10 -69.92
N GLN A 197 -36.46 -37.73 -69.37
CA GLN A 197 -37.76 -38.29 -69.79
C GLN A 197 -38.12 -37.90 -71.23
N GLN A 198 -37.89 -36.65 -71.63
CA GLN A 198 -38.14 -36.17 -72.99
C GLN A 198 -37.24 -36.89 -74.01
N LEU A 199 -35.95 -37.03 -73.72
CA LEU A 199 -35.02 -37.75 -74.59
C LEU A 199 -35.38 -39.24 -74.70
N LYS A 200 -35.81 -39.87 -73.60
CA LYS A 200 -36.30 -41.26 -73.62
C LYS A 200 -37.56 -41.43 -74.47
N SER A 201 -38.53 -40.51 -74.38
CA SER A 201 -39.76 -40.61 -75.17
C SER A 201 -39.48 -40.41 -76.66
N GLN A 202 -38.62 -39.45 -77.01
CA GLN A 202 -38.16 -39.26 -78.39
C GLN A 202 -37.40 -40.49 -78.91
N ALA A 203 -36.49 -41.07 -78.13
CA ALA A 203 -35.78 -42.29 -78.51
C ALA A 203 -36.72 -43.49 -78.73
N ASN A 204 -37.76 -43.63 -77.91
CA ASN A 204 -38.78 -44.66 -78.08
C ASN A 204 -39.63 -44.44 -79.35
N GLN A 205 -40.03 -43.20 -79.63
CA GLN A 205 -40.73 -42.84 -80.87
C GLN A 205 -39.88 -43.18 -82.10
N MET A 206 -38.58 -42.86 -82.06
CA MET A 206 -37.64 -43.21 -83.12
C MET A 206 -37.51 -44.72 -83.32
N SER A 207 -37.43 -45.48 -82.23
CA SER A 207 -37.38 -46.94 -82.26
C SER A 207 -38.66 -47.55 -82.83
N GLN A 208 -39.82 -46.98 -82.49
CA GLN A 208 -41.11 -47.41 -83.03
C GLN A 208 -41.19 -47.12 -84.53
N LEU A 209 -40.84 -45.91 -84.98
CA LEU A 209 -40.79 -45.56 -86.41
C LEU A 209 -39.84 -46.47 -87.18
N GLN A 210 -38.68 -46.81 -86.61
CA GLN A 210 -37.75 -47.75 -87.22
C GLN A 210 -38.38 -49.16 -87.37
N SER A 211 -39.13 -49.62 -86.38
CA SER A 211 -39.85 -50.90 -86.45
C SER A 211 -40.99 -50.89 -87.46
N GLU A 212 -41.70 -49.77 -87.59
CA GLU A 212 -42.78 -49.59 -88.57
C GLU A 212 -42.24 -49.47 -90.00
N PHE A 213 -41.10 -48.79 -90.16
CA PHE A 213 -40.38 -48.70 -91.43
C PHE A 213 -40.02 -50.07 -91.99
N SER A 214 -39.67 -51.03 -91.14
CA SER A 214 -39.40 -52.42 -91.59
C SER A 214 -40.61 -53.11 -92.26
N LYS A 215 -41.83 -52.62 -92.04
CA LYS A 215 -43.07 -53.14 -92.63
C LYS A 215 -43.44 -52.48 -93.97
N MET A 216 -42.65 -51.50 -94.45
CA MET A 216 -42.93 -50.79 -95.72
C MET A 216 -42.91 -51.69 -96.97
N GLN A 217 -42.34 -52.89 -96.91
CA GLN A 217 -42.36 -53.85 -98.04
C GLN A 217 -43.77 -54.21 -98.54
N TYR A 218 -44.81 -53.98 -97.74
CA TYR A 218 -46.21 -54.25 -98.08
C TYR A 218 -46.97 -53.01 -98.60
N ALA A 219 -46.33 -51.85 -98.66
CA ALA A 219 -46.96 -50.58 -99.06
C ALA A 219 -46.86 -50.32 -100.57
N THR A 220 -47.82 -49.56 -101.13
CA THR A 220 -47.74 -49.09 -102.52
C THR A 220 -46.64 -48.02 -102.71
N GLU A 221 -46.21 -47.76 -103.95
CA GLU A 221 -45.18 -46.75 -104.24
C GLU A 221 -45.56 -45.35 -103.71
N LEU A 222 -46.83 -44.97 -103.85
CA LEU A 222 -47.33 -43.69 -103.33
C LEU A 222 -47.33 -43.64 -101.79
N GLN A 223 -47.75 -44.71 -101.12
CA GLN A 223 -47.74 -44.81 -99.66
C GLN A 223 -46.31 -44.79 -99.10
N THR A 224 -45.37 -45.43 -99.79
CA THR A 224 -43.95 -45.42 -99.44
C THR A 224 -43.36 -44.01 -99.57
N TYR A 225 -43.65 -43.32 -100.67
CA TYR A 225 -43.17 -41.95 -100.89
C TYR A 225 -43.72 -40.95 -99.84
N VAL A 226 -45.00 -41.03 -99.50
CA VAL A 226 -45.62 -40.17 -98.47
C VAL A 226 -45.09 -40.52 -97.08
N GLY A 227 -44.98 -41.81 -96.74
CA GLY A 227 -44.45 -42.26 -95.45
C GLY A 227 -42.98 -41.87 -95.24
N LEU A 228 -42.15 -41.92 -96.29
CA LEU A 228 -40.75 -41.48 -96.24
C LEU A 228 -40.63 -40.00 -95.88
N ARG A 229 -41.48 -39.13 -96.45
CA ARG A 229 -41.48 -37.70 -96.11
C ARG A 229 -41.89 -37.41 -94.68
N GLU A 230 -42.84 -38.16 -94.14
CA GLU A 230 -43.27 -37.99 -92.74
C GLU A 230 -42.17 -38.45 -91.75
N ILE A 231 -41.45 -39.53 -92.08
CA ILE A 231 -40.28 -39.99 -91.32
C ILE A 231 -39.14 -38.96 -91.44
N GLU A 232 -38.86 -38.46 -92.63
CA GLU A 232 -37.84 -37.42 -92.88
C GLU A 232 -38.14 -36.14 -92.08
N LYS A 233 -39.41 -35.73 -92.03
CA LYS A 233 -39.84 -34.60 -91.22
C LYS A 233 -39.62 -34.86 -89.73
N THR A 234 -40.06 -36.01 -89.22
CA THR A 234 -39.94 -36.36 -87.79
C THR A 234 -38.47 -36.53 -87.36
N THR A 235 -37.65 -37.16 -88.20
CA THR A 235 -36.19 -37.29 -87.98
C THR A 235 -35.48 -35.95 -88.03
N SER A 236 -35.86 -35.06 -88.95
CA SER A 236 -35.32 -33.70 -89.02
C SER A 236 -35.69 -32.87 -87.80
N GLU A 237 -36.92 -32.98 -87.29
CA GLU A 237 -37.37 -32.32 -86.06
C GLU A 237 -36.58 -32.82 -84.83
N ALA A 238 -36.36 -34.13 -84.71
CA ALA A 238 -35.53 -34.70 -83.64
C ALA A 238 -34.06 -34.27 -83.74
N ALA A 239 -33.50 -34.21 -84.96
CA ALA A 239 -32.12 -33.77 -85.18
C ALA A 239 -31.91 -32.30 -84.80
N LYS A 240 -32.87 -31.41 -85.12
CA LYS A 240 -32.85 -30.01 -84.69
C LYS A 240 -32.86 -29.89 -83.17
N HIS A 241 -33.72 -30.65 -82.49
CA HIS A 241 -33.76 -30.65 -81.02
C HIS A 241 -32.42 -31.08 -80.39
N LEU A 242 -31.72 -32.05 -81.00
CA LEU A 242 -30.37 -32.45 -80.56
C LEU A 242 -29.29 -31.40 -80.85
N GLU A 243 -29.42 -30.64 -81.94
CA GLU A 243 -28.53 -29.51 -82.23
C GLU A 243 -28.73 -28.36 -81.25
N ASP A 244 -29.97 -28.06 -80.88
CA ASP A 244 -30.31 -27.03 -79.88
C ASP A 244 -29.70 -27.36 -78.50
N LEU A 245 -29.55 -28.64 -78.17
CA LEU A 245 -28.93 -29.10 -76.93
C LEU A 245 -27.40 -28.95 -76.90
N LYS A 246 -26.71 -28.72 -78.03
CA LYS A 246 -25.26 -28.52 -78.07
C LYS A 246 -24.81 -27.14 -77.57
N GLY A 247 -25.73 -26.18 -77.45
CA GLY A 247 -25.46 -24.76 -77.19
C GLY A 247 -25.15 -24.36 -75.74
N GLY A 248 -24.78 -25.30 -74.87
CA GLY A 248 -24.70 -25.09 -73.41
C GLY A 248 -26.09 -25.17 -72.76
N GLY A 249 -26.14 -25.68 -71.52
CA GLY A 249 -27.41 -25.97 -70.84
C GLY A 249 -27.34 -27.17 -69.88
N PRO A 250 -28.44 -27.94 -69.71
CA PRO A 250 -28.52 -29.04 -68.74
C PRO A 250 -27.57 -30.22 -68.98
N LEU A 251 -26.79 -30.19 -70.06
CA LEU A 251 -25.78 -31.19 -70.42
C LEU A 251 -24.37 -30.80 -69.98
N ASP A 252 -24.16 -29.58 -69.49
CA ASP A 252 -22.87 -29.09 -69.04
C ASP A 252 -22.43 -29.77 -67.73
N GLU A 253 -21.12 -29.85 -67.50
CA GLU A 253 -20.56 -30.37 -66.24
C GLU A 253 -20.91 -29.45 -65.06
N VAL A 254 -21.45 -30.05 -64.00
CA VAL A 254 -21.89 -29.32 -62.80
C VAL A 254 -20.78 -29.31 -61.75
N ASN A 255 -20.24 -28.12 -61.46
CA ASN A 255 -19.29 -27.91 -60.36
C ASN A 255 -19.96 -27.10 -59.24
N ILE A 256 -19.98 -27.67 -58.03
CA ILE A 256 -20.52 -27.00 -56.84
C ILE A 256 -19.35 -26.49 -56.00
N GLU A 257 -19.24 -25.17 -55.85
CA GLU A 257 -18.21 -24.51 -55.03
C GLU A 257 -18.87 -23.65 -53.95
N LEU A 258 -18.33 -23.72 -52.73
CA LEU A 258 -18.75 -22.86 -51.62
C LEU A 258 -17.83 -21.64 -51.54
N ILE A 259 -18.38 -20.46 -51.78
CA ILE A 259 -17.69 -19.18 -51.54
C ILE A 259 -18.08 -18.68 -50.15
N ILE A 260 -17.13 -18.73 -49.22
CA ILE A 260 -17.33 -18.22 -47.86
C ILE A 260 -17.37 -16.69 -47.89
N SER A 261 -18.34 -16.09 -47.22
CA SER A 261 -18.52 -14.65 -47.18
C SER A 261 -17.33 -13.94 -46.53
N ALA A 262 -17.02 -12.73 -47.00
CA ALA A 262 -15.89 -11.94 -46.50
C ALA A 262 -16.06 -11.56 -45.02
N GLU A 263 -17.31 -11.36 -44.58
CA GLU A 263 -17.68 -11.04 -43.20
C GLU A 263 -17.30 -12.19 -42.26
N LEU A 264 -17.57 -13.44 -42.65
CA LEU A 264 -17.25 -14.63 -41.87
C LEU A 264 -15.74 -14.85 -41.80
N GLN A 265 -15.01 -14.56 -42.88
CA GLN A 265 -13.53 -14.57 -42.88
C GLN A 265 -12.93 -13.46 -41.99
N SER A 266 -13.54 -12.27 -41.97
CA SER A 266 -13.10 -11.16 -41.12
C SER A 266 -13.38 -11.41 -39.63
N PHE A 267 -14.51 -12.05 -39.30
CA PHE A 267 -14.89 -12.41 -37.94
C PHE A 267 -13.79 -13.21 -37.22
N PHE A 268 -13.17 -14.18 -37.89
CA PHE A 268 -12.07 -14.97 -37.33
C PHE A 268 -10.75 -14.19 -37.20
N LYS A 269 -10.56 -13.08 -37.93
CA LYS A 269 -9.40 -12.20 -37.80
C LYS A 269 -9.57 -11.14 -36.70
N ASP A 270 -10.78 -10.61 -36.55
CA ASP A 270 -11.05 -9.45 -35.72
C ASP A 270 -11.31 -9.81 -34.26
N VAL A 271 -11.87 -10.99 -33.98
CA VAL A 271 -12.16 -11.45 -32.62
C VAL A 271 -10.90 -12.07 -31.99
N LYS A 272 -10.16 -11.27 -31.21
CA LYS A 272 -8.94 -11.71 -30.48
C LYS A 272 -9.18 -12.04 -29.01
N SER A 273 -10.23 -11.52 -28.40
CA SER A 273 -10.59 -11.77 -27.01
C SER A 273 -12.10 -11.77 -26.81
N PHE A 274 -12.57 -12.44 -25.74
CA PHE A 274 -13.98 -12.54 -25.38
C PHE A 274 -14.49 -11.32 -24.58
N GLY A 275 -13.56 -10.50 -24.08
CA GLY A 275 -13.81 -9.36 -23.19
C GLY A 275 -12.87 -9.33 -21.98
N ASP A 276 -12.85 -8.20 -21.27
CA ASP A 276 -12.03 -7.99 -20.08
C ASP A 276 -12.88 -8.06 -18.80
N ILE A 277 -12.34 -8.66 -17.74
CA ILE A 277 -13.00 -8.72 -16.43
C ILE A 277 -12.44 -7.60 -15.55
N ASN A 278 -13.25 -6.60 -15.24
CA ASN A 278 -12.91 -5.53 -14.31
C ASN A 278 -13.53 -5.78 -12.93
N ILE A 279 -12.69 -5.83 -11.89
CA ILE A 279 -13.11 -5.93 -10.50
C ILE A 279 -13.00 -4.54 -9.86
N ASN A 280 -14.13 -3.87 -9.69
CA ASN A 280 -14.18 -2.56 -9.03
C ASN A 280 -14.45 -2.76 -7.54
N THR A 281 -13.60 -2.18 -6.68
CA THR A 281 -13.82 -2.18 -5.24
C THR A 281 -14.15 -0.78 -4.77
N SER A 282 -15.30 -0.61 -4.11
CA SER A 282 -15.64 0.61 -3.39
C SER A 282 -15.21 0.49 -1.92
N PRO A 283 -14.75 1.59 -1.30
CA PRO A 283 -14.45 1.61 0.13
C PRO A 283 -15.71 1.31 0.95
N PHE A 284 -15.54 0.53 2.01
CA PHE A 284 -16.58 0.33 3.00
C PHE A 284 -16.52 1.49 4.00
N PRO A 285 -17.58 2.31 4.13
CA PRO A 285 -17.60 3.42 5.08
C PRO A 285 -17.77 2.86 6.50
N LEU A 286 -16.68 2.38 7.09
CA LEU A 286 -16.66 1.92 8.46
C LEU A 286 -16.69 3.13 9.40
N GLN A 287 -17.82 3.37 10.05
CA GLN A 287 -17.90 4.31 11.16
C GLN A 287 -17.55 3.57 12.46
N LEU A 288 -16.26 3.57 12.81
CA LEU A 288 -15.81 3.00 14.08
C LEU A 288 -16.51 3.71 15.23
N LYS A 289 -17.09 2.94 16.16
CA LYS A 289 -17.39 3.48 17.49
C LYS A 289 -16.08 3.99 18.07
N ALA A 290 -16.08 5.24 18.53
CA ALA A 290 -14.88 6.01 18.84
C ALA A 290 -13.86 5.19 19.64
N VAL A 291 -12.82 4.70 18.96
CA VAL A 291 -11.64 4.15 19.61
C VAL A 291 -10.82 5.36 20.06
N ARG A 292 -10.64 5.52 21.37
CA ARG A 292 -9.70 6.53 21.89
C ARG A 292 -8.33 6.27 21.26
N LYS A 293 -7.77 7.29 20.59
CA LYS A 293 -6.43 7.21 19.99
C LYS A 293 -5.30 7.21 21.03
N ASP A 294 -5.62 7.20 22.32
CA ASP A 294 -4.66 7.33 23.41
C ASP A 294 -4.71 6.14 24.37
N GLN A 295 -3.97 5.07 24.05
CA GLN A 295 -3.64 4.02 25.04
C GLN A 295 -2.49 4.42 26.00
N ALA A 296 -2.13 5.71 26.08
CA ALA A 296 -1.13 6.22 27.02
C ALA A 296 -1.64 7.43 27.84
N GLN A 297 -2.94 7.51 28.13
CA GLN A 297 -3.50 8.55 29.02
C GLN A 297 -3.74 8.08 30.46
N TYR A 298 -2.87 7.20 30.96
CA TYR A 298 -2.66 7.01 32.40
C TYR A 298 -1.19 7.13 32.78
N LEU A 299 -0.56 8.17 32.28
CA LEU A 299 0.09 9.21 33.08
C LEU A 299 0.13 10.40 32.14
N VAL A 300 -0.29 11.57 32.59
CA VAL A 300 0.08 12.80 31.90
C VAL A 300 1.60 12.87 31.96
N GLN A 301 2.27 12.27 30.97
CA GLN A 301 3.49 12.89 30.49
C GLN A 301 3.02 14.27 30.05
N ASN A 302 3.59 15.30 30.66
CA ASN A 302 3.48 16.65 30.15
C ASN A 302 4.08 16.63 28.73
N ILE A 303 3.31 16.18 27.73
CA ILE A 303 3.58 16.53 26.35
C ILE A 303 3.55 18.05 26.40
N PRO A 304 4.68 18.74 26.15
CA PRO A 304 4.71 20.17 26.26
C PRO A 304 3.59 20.70 25.38
N THR A 305 2.71 21.52 25.95
CA THR A 305 1.75 22.25 25.13
C THR A 305 2.56 23.04 24.11
N ILE A 306 2.00 23.26 22.93
CA ILE A 306 2.70 23.98 21.85
C ILE A 306 3.27 25.33 22.33
N GLU A 307 2.65 25.92 23.37
CA GLU A 307 3.09 27.12 24.06
C GLU A 307 4.45 26.99 24.79
N GLN A 308 4.77 25.81 25.32
CA GLN A 308 6.00 25.54 26.07
C GLN A 308 7.24 25.41 25.17
N ILE A 309 7.06 25.14 23.87
CA ILE A 309 8.16 25.07 22.91
C ILE A 309 8.75 26.47 22.72
N LYS A 310 10.00 26.65 23.16
CA LYS A 310 10.73 27.92 23.10
C LYS A 310 12.18 27.67 22.65
N PRO A 311 12.49 27.89 21.37
CA PRO A 311 13.84 27.68 20.87
C PRO A 311 14.80 28.68 21.49
N THR A 312 15.91 28.17 22.03
CA THR A 312 17.03 28.98 22.53
C THR A 312 18.19 28.86 21.57
N LEU A 313 18.66 29.98 21.00
CA LEU A 313 19.81 29.99 20.11
C LEU A 313 21.06 29.53 20.87
N LEU A 314 21.65 28.42 20.44
CA LEU A 314 22.90 27.90 21.00
C LEU A 314 24.10 28.49 20.31
N ARG A 315 24.09 28.48 18.97
CA ARG A 315 25.22 28.91 18.15
C ARG A 315 24.83 29.12 16.70
N GLN A 316 25.71 29.83 16.00
CA GLN A 316 25.72 29.93 14.54
C GLN A 316 26.91 29.11 14.02
N LEU A 317 26.73 28.39 12.90
CA LEU A 317 27.84 27.69 12.28
C LEU A 317 28.88 28.65 11.71
N THR A 318 30.16 28.33 11.92
CA THR A 318 31.27 29.15 11.43
C THR A 318 31.68 28.71 10.04
N ILE A 319 31.30 29.50 9.03
CA ILE A 319 31.65 29.26 7.64
C ILE A 319 33.14 29.57 7.41
N PRO A 320 33.90 28.68 6.76
CA PRO A 320 35.32 28.90 6.52
C PRO A 320 35.57 30.13 5.63
N GLN A 321 36.42 31.06 6.10
CA GLN A 321 36.72 32.35 5.44
C GLN A 321 37.21 32.27 3.98
N LYS A 322 37.74 31.11 3.55
CA LYS A 322 38.13 30.89 2.15
C LYS A 322 36.93 30.83 1.18
N ARG A 323 35.71 30.57 1.67
CA ARG A 323 34.46 30.57 0.88
C ARG A 323 33.77 31.93 1.07
N LYS A 324 33.72 32.75 0.01
CA LYS A 324 33.14 34.11 0.05
C LYS A 324 31.61 34.11 0.26
N SER A 325 30.93 33.01 -0.06
CA SER A 325 29.50 32.76 0.16
C SER A 325 29.29 31.23 0.19
N ILE A 326 28.18 30.76 0.74
CA ILE A 326 27.68 29.37 0.69
C ILE A 326 26.21 29.43 0.26
N ASP A 327 25.74 28.44 -0.51
CA ASP A 327 24.32 28.24 -0.86
C ASP A 327 23.85 26.94 -0.19
N ILE A 328 23.26 27.07 0.99
CA ILE A 328 22.85 25.95 1.85
C ILE A 328 21.51 25.41 1.36
N ARG A 329 21.52 24.23 0.73
CA ARG A 329 20.29 23.56 0.26
C ARG A 329 19.61 22.68 1.29
N PHE A 330 20.38 22.13 2.22
CA PHE A 330 19.87 21.44 3.40
C PHE A 330 20.91 21.42 4.51
N CYS A 331 20.43 21.18 5.74
CA CYS A 331 21.24 20.83 6.88
C CYS A 331 20.68 19.56 7.57
N ARG A 332 21.57 18.68 8.04
CA ARG A 332 21.23 17.47 8.78
C ARG A 332 22.07 17.29 10.03
N ILE A 333 21.45 16.74 11.06
CA ILE A 333 22.12 16.37 12.31
C ILE A 333 22.40 14.86 12.25
N LEU A 334 23.68 14.50 12.35
CA LEU A 334 24.09 13.09 12.39
C LEU A 334 23.91 12.52 13.82
N PRO A 335 23.82 11.19 13.98
CA PRO A 335 23.61 10.57 15.30
C PRO A 335 24.72 10.86 16.33
N ASP A 336 25.92 11.23 15.89
CA ASP A 336 27.03 11.65 16.75
C ASP A 336 26.99 13.13 17.13
N GLY A 337 25.97 13.86 16.66
CA GLY A 337 25.74 15.28 16.89
C GLY A 337 26.46 16.22 15.92
N LYS A 338 27.20 15.70 14.94
CA LYS A 338 27.83 16.51 13.88
C LYS A 338 26.77 17.04 12.91
N TYR A 339 27.11 18.11 12.19
CA TYR A 339 26.21 18.68 11.19
C TYR A 339 26.72 18.42 9.78
N LEU A 340 25.85 17.91 8.92
CA LEU A 340 26.11 17.76 7.49
C LEU A 340 25.35 18.83 6.72
N ILE A 341 26.07 19.62 5.94
CA ILE A 341 25.51 20.73 5.15
C ILE A 341 25.83 20.54 3.69
N LEU A 342 24.84 20.80 2.84
CA LEU A 342 25.06 20.84 1.40
C LEU A 342 25.24 22.28 0.92
N ASP A 343 26.41 22.56 0.35
CA ASP A 343 26.75 23.81 -0.33
C ASP A 343 26.64 23.62 -1.85
N ASN A 344 25.68 24.28 -2.50
CA ASN A 344 25.39 24.11 -3.92
C ASN A 344 25.90 25.28 -4.78
N GLN A 345 27.21 25.52 -4.73
CA GLN A 345 27.84 26.52 -5.60
C GLN A 345 28.09 26.00 -7.01
N TYR A 346 27.76 26.84 -8.00
CA TYR A 346 28.02 26.56 -9.43
C TYR A 346 27.43 25.24 -9.93
N TYR A 347 26.23 24.87 -9.45
CA TYR A 347 25.52 23.63 -9.83
C TYR A 347 26.25 22.33 -9.45
N ARG A 348 27.17 22.38 -8.47
CA ARG A 348 27.79 21.20 -7.87
C ARG A 348 27.55 21.19 -6.38
N GLY A 349 26.83 20.17 -5.89
CA GLY A 349 26.60 19.98 -4.47
C GLY A 349 27.87 19.52 -3.75
N ARG A 350 28.29 20.23 -2.71
CA ARG A 350 29.43 19.86 -1.85
C ARG A 350 28.93 19.55 -0.46
N LEU A 351 29.19 18.34 0.02
CA LEU A 351 28.85 17.95 1.39
C LEU A 351 29.94 18.43 2.35
N LEU A 352 29.56 19.26 3.30
CA LEU A 352 30.42 19.86 4.30
C LEU A 352 30.07 19.30 5.67
N LEU A 353 31.08 18.83 6.39
CA LEU A 353 30.92 18.29 7.74
C LEU A 353 31.39 19.33 8.77
N PHE A 354 30.56 19.58 9.76
CA PHE A 354 30.82 20.47 10.89
C PHE A 354 30.78 19.68 12.19
N SER A 355 31.59 20.10 13.16
CA SER A 355 31.58 19.55 14.50
C SER A 355 30.30 19.95 15.24
N ASN A 356 30.02 19.25 16.33
CA ASN A 356 28.92 19.56 17.26
C ASN A 356 29.06 20.99 17.83
N ASP A 357 30.28 21.54 17.81
CA ASP A 357 30.54 22.92 18.23
C ASP A 357 30.27 23.97 17.14
N GLY A 358 29.92 23.52 15.94
CA GLY A 358 29.62 24.37 14.79
C GLY A 358 30.83 24.83 13.99
N MET A 359 31.99 24.19 14.19
CA MET A 359 33.20 24.48 13.43
C MET A 359 33.30 23.58 12.20
N PHE A 360 33.73 24.14 11.07
CA PHE A 360 33.99 23.36 9.86
C PHE A 360 35.11 22.33 10.09
N ILE A 361 34.84 21.07 9.76
CA ILE A 361 35.81 19.98 9.85
C ILE A 361 36.45 19.75 8.48
N ARG A 362 35.63 19.35 7.49
CA ARG A 362 36.10 18.94 6.15
C ARG A 362 35.00 18.98 5.10
N GLU A 363 35.41 19.01 3.83
CA GLU A 363 34.55 18.64 2.71
C GLU A 363 34.55 17.11 2.59
N VAL A 364 33.37 16.50 2.66
CA VAL A 364 33.18 15.04 2.60
C VAL A 364 33.31 14.58 1.15
N LEU A 365 32.47 15.13 0.27
CA LEU A 365 32.41 14.73 -1.13
C LEU A 365 31.79 15.84 -1.99
N ILE A 366 32.17 15.86 -3.27
CA ILE A 366 31.53 16.66 -4.32
C ILE A 366 30.60 15.74 -5.10
N LEU A 367 29.32 16.05 -5.13
CA LEU A 367 28.29 15.33 -5.87
C LEU A 367 28.39 15.63 -7.37
N THR A 368 27.84 14.72 -8.19
CA THR A 368 27.81 14.84 -9.65
C THR A 368 26.95 16.00 -10.14
N GLY A 369 25.93 16.37 -9.35
CA GLY A 369 24.97 17.42 -9.66
C GLY A 369 24.49 18.21 -8.43
N PRO A 370 23.52 19.12 -8.61
CA PRO A 370 22.84 19.77 -7.50
C PRO A 370 21.93 18.78 -6.78
N SER A 371 21.72 19.03 -5.49
CA SER A 371 20.88 18.23 -4.62
C SER A 371 19.99 19.16 -3.79
N SER A 372 18.78 18.73 -3.51
CA SER A 372 17.78 19.51 -2.77
C SER A 372 17.57 19.00 -1.34
N ASP A 373 17.85 17.72 -1.06
CA ASP A 373 17.67 17.20 0.29
C ASP A 373 18.51 15.96 0.62
N SER A 374 18.55 15.61 1.90
CA SER A 374 19.12 14.33 2.35
C SER A 374 18.40 13.76 3.57
N CYS A 375 18.69 12.51 3.93
CA CYS A 375 18.30 11.96 5.22
C CYS A 375 19.32 10.94 5.72
N PHE A 376 19.36 10.77 7.03
CA PHE A 376 20.11 9.69 7.66
C PHE A 376 19.40 8.35 7.41
N VAL A 377 20.15 7.32 7.01
CA VAL A 377 19.61 5.98 6.78
C VAL A 377 20.03 5.02 7.90
N ARG A 378 21.34 4.75 8.00
CA ARG A 378 21.91 3.85 9.01
C ARG A 378 23.42 4.03 9.14
N ASN A 379 23.97 3.77 10.33
CA ASN A 379 25.40 3.84 10.63
C ASN A 379 26.00 5.22 10.30
N ASN A 380 26.81 5.32 9.24
CA ASN A 380 27.41 6.55 8.74
C ASN A 380 26.89 6.92 7.34
N THR A 381 25.80 6.27 6.90
CA THR A 381 25.24 6.41 5.57
C THR A 381 24.09 7.40 5.55
N VAL A 382 24.19 8.38 4.66
CA VAL A 382 23.13 9.33 4.34
C VAL A 382 22.64 9.10 2.91
N ALA A 383 21.33 9.20 2.68
CA ALA A 383 20.74 9.23 1.36
C ALA A 383 20.61 10.69 0.92
N VAL A 384 21.06 11.01 -0.29
CA VAL A 384 21.10 12.36 -0.85
C VAL A 384 20.38 12.35 -2.19
N THR A 385 19.49 13.31 -2.43
CA THR A 385 18.81 13.42 -3.73
C THR A 385 19.76 13.94 -4.81
N LEU A 386 19.70 13.41 -6.02
CA LEU A 386 20.41 13.92 -7.19
C LEU A 386 19.37 14.31 -8.24
N ASP A 387 18.98 15.59 -8.21
CA ASP A 387 17.75 16.07 -8.85
C ASP A 387 17.82 15.96 -10.39
N LEU A 388 18.99 16.22 -10.98
CA LEU A 388 19.18 16.15 -12.44
C LEU A 388 19.24 14.72 -12.94
N GLU A 389 19.89 13.85 -12.16
CA GLU A 389 20.09 12.43 -12.45
C GLU A 389 18.83 11.61 -12.17
N LYS A 390 17.90 12.14 -11.36
CA LYS A 390 16.69 11.44 -10.87
C LYS A 390 17.05 10.20 -10.06
N GLU A 391 18.08 10.34 -9.23
CA GLU A 391 18.62 9.26 -8.40
C GLU A 391 18.71 9.67 -6.93
N ILE A 392 18.85 8.66 -6.08
CA ILE A 392 19.17 8.83 -4.66
C ILE A 392 20.53 8.19 -4.43
N ALA A 393 21.54 8.98 -4.10
CA ALA A 393 22.88 8.52 -3.80
C ALA A 393 23.02 8.21 -2.31
N PHE A 394 23.59 7.06 -1.98
CA PHE A 394 23.92 6.66 -0.61
C PHE A 394 25.39 6.97 -0.35
N VAL A 395 25.66 7.93 0.53
CA VAL A 395 27.01 8.43 0.83
C VAL A 395 27.42 7.96 2.21
N ASP A 396 28.59 7.34 2.32
CA ASP A 396 29.24 7.08 3.61
C ASP A 396 30.06 8.32 4.01
N VAL A 397 29.63 9.00 5.06
CA VAL A 397 30.20 10.28 5.50
C VAL A 397 31.60 10.12 6.11
N GLU A 398 31.94 8.94 6.65
CA GLU A 398 33.26 8.69 7.23
C GLU A 398 34.26 8.19 6.18
N LYS A 399 33.80 7.37 5.22
CA LYS A 399 34.64 6.91 4.11
C LYS A 399 34.79 7.90 2.96
N ASN A 400 33.96 8.95 2.94
CA ASN A 400 33.95 9.97 1.88
C ASN A 400 33.70 9.36 0.48
N GLU A 401 32.78 8.39 0.37
CA GLU A 401 32.48 7.71 -0.90
C GLU A 401 30.98 7.53 -1.12
N ILE A 402 30.57 7.48 -2.39
CA ILE A 402 29.22 7.05 -2.78
C ILE A 402 29.21 5.53 -2.83
N LEU A 403 28.40 4.90 -2.00
CA LEU A 403 28.28 3.44 -1.92
C LEU A 403 27.47 2.88 -3.07
N LYS A 404 26.34 3.52 -3.39
CA LYS A 404 25.42 3.15 -4.47
C LYS A 404 24.48 4.32 -4.81
N SER A 405 23.80 4.23 -5.95
CA SER A 405 22.66 5.08 -6.27
C SER A 405 21.45 4.24 -6.66
N ILE A 406 20.25 4.75 -6.39
CA ILE A 406 18.99 4.14 -6.80
C ILE A 406 18.27 5.10 -7.74
N ASN A 407 17.90 4.64 -8.94
CA ASN A 407 17.19 5.44 -9.92
C ASN A 407 15.68 5.40 -9.69
N ILE A 408 15.06 6.56 -9.51
CA ILE A 408 13.62 6.69 -9.27
C ILE A 408 12.83 7.13 -10.50
N SER A 409 13.50 7.37 -11.64
CA SER A 409 12.91 7.73 -12.93
C SER A 409 12.06 9.02 -12.97
N HIS A 410 12.08 9.84 -11.91
CA HIS A 410 11.42 11.15 -11.82
C HIS A 410 12.16 12.09 -10.86
N SER A 411 11.73 13.35 -10.76
CA SER A 411 12.36 14.34 -9.85
C SER A 411 12.34 13.84 -8.40
N CYS A 412 13.42 14.09 -7.66
CA CYS A 412 13.57 13.82 -6.22
C CYS A 412 13.85 15.14 -5.51
N ASP A 413 12.80 15.82 -5.05
CA ASP A 413 12.95 17.14 -4.45
C ASP A 413 13.27 17.02 -2.95
N SER A 414 12.83 15.93 -2.29
CA SER A 414 13.14 15.62 -0.89
C SER A 414 13.23 14.13 -0.60
N VAL A 415 13.84 13.78 0.55
CA VAL A 415 13.96 12.38 0.98
C VAL A 415 13.92 12.24 2.50
N ALA A 416 13.21 11.23 3.01
CA ALA A 416 13.16 10.86 4.42
C ALA A 416 13.27 9.34 4.61
N SER A 417 13.84 8.88 5.72
CA SER A 417 14.00 7.46 6.04
C SER A 417 13.64 7.12 7.48
N ASP A 418 13.24 5.87 7.71
CA ASP A 418 13.16 5.23 9.03
C ASP A 418 14.17 4.07 9.18
N GLY A 419 15.08 3.93 8.22
CA GLY A 419 16.07 2.86 8.16
C GLY A 419 15.60 1.56 7.50
N GLN A 420 14.30 1.41 7.20
CA GLN A 420 13.75 0.29 6.41
C GLN A 420 13.22 0.73 5.06
N MET A 421 12.60 1.91 5.02
CA MET A 421 12.02 2.51 3.83
C MET A 421 12.53 3.94 3.65
N LEU A 422 12.54 4.40 2.40
CA LEU A 422 12.73 5.78 2.01
C LEU A 422 11.43 6.31 1.43
N VAL A 423 11.08 7.53 1.79
CA VAL A 423 10.03 8.28 1.12
C VAL A 423 10.69 9.42 0.37
N VAL A 424 10.36 9.54 -0.91
CA VAL A 424 10.85 10.57 -1.81
C VAL A 424 9.69 11.50 -2.12
N GLY A 425 9.87 12.78 -1.82
CA GLY A 425 8.93 13.83 -2.21
C GLY A 425 9.29 14.41 -3.58
N SER A 426 8.26 14.78 -4.32
CA SER A 426 8.41 15.60 -5.52
C SER A 426 7.13 16.36 -5.84
N THR A 427 7.30 17.54 -6.44
CA THR A 427 6.28 18.36 -7.09
C THR A 427 5.36 17.63 -8.06
N LYS A 428 5.73 16.43 -8.53
CA LYS A 428 4.91 15.62 -9.45
C LYS A 428 4.30 14.38 -8.81
N LYS A 429 5.05 13.67 -7.98
CA LYS A 429 4.64 12.41 -7.34
C LYS A 429 5.57 12.06 -6.19
N SER A 430 4.99 11.58 -5.09
CA SER A 430 5.77 10.98 -4.00
C SER A 430 5.91 9.46 -4.19
N THR A 431 7.06 8.91 -3.82
CA THR A 431 7.39 7.50 -4.03
C THR A 431 7.98 6.90 -2.75
N ILE A 432 7.56 5.69 -2.41
CA ILE A 432 8.20 4.88 -1.37
C ILE A 432 9.19 3.94 -2.03
N VAL A 433 10.40 3.88 -1.49
CA VAL A 433 11.45 2.94 -1.86
C VAL A 433 11.67 1.99 -0.68
N ASN A 434 11.54 0.70 -0.91
CA ASN A 434 11.92 -0.31 0.08
C ASN A 434 13.43 -0.56 -0.03
N LEU A 435 14.17 -0.36 1.06
CA LEU A 435 15.64 -0.48 1.05
C LEU A 435 16.13 -1.93 0.94
N SER A 436 15.27 -2.91 1.20
CA SER A 436 15.64 -4.33 1.18
C SER A 436 15.66 -4.94 -0.22
N ASP A 437 14.71 -4.58 -1.07
CA ASP A 437 14.55 -5.12 -2.42
C ASP A 437 14.65 -4.04 -3.53
N GLU A 438 14.86 -2.78 -3.14
CA GLU A 438 14.93 -1.61 -4.02
C GLU A 438 13.66 -1.42 -4.89
N SER A 439 12.53 -1.97 -4.44
CA SER A 439 11.25 -1.76 -5.10
C SER A 439 10.70 -0.36 -4.82
N HIS A 440 10.06 0.22 -5.83
CA HIS A 440 9.50 1.56 -5.78
C HIS A 440 7.99 1.53 -5.98
N THR A 441 7.24 2.11 -5.05
CA THR A 441 5.77 2.26 -5.14
C THR A 441 5.39 3.73 -5.14
N ILE A 442 4.66 4.16 -6.17
CA ILE A 442 4.14 5.54 -6.25
C ILE A 442 2.96 5.68 -5.29
N LEU A 443 3.02 6.69 -4.42
CA LEU A 443 1.92 7.04 -3.52
C LEU A 443 0.81 7.73 -4.31
N LYS A 444 -0.37 7.12 -4.34
CA LYS A 444 -1.55 7.72 -4.96
C LYS A 444 -2.11 8.80 -4.04
N GLY A 445 -2.14 10.04 -4.51
CA GLY A 445 -2.81 11.15 -3.81
C GLY A 445 -1.93 11.97 -2.86
N LEU A 446 -0.63 11.69 -2.77
CA LEU A 446 0.35 12.54 -2.08
C LEU A 446 1.36 13.09 -3.10
N VAL A 447 1.39 14.42 -3.22
CA VAL A 447 2.37 15.17 -4.01
C VAL A 447 2.92 16.24 -3.08
N ALA A 448 4.06 15.95 -2.44
CA ALA A 448 4.68 16.83 -1.46
C ALA A 448 6.09 17.23 -1.90
N ASP A 449 6.42 18.51 -1.76
CA ASP A 449 7.75 19.06 -2.07
C ASP A 449 8.80 18.52 -1.09
N TYR A 450 8.50 18.63 0.22
CA TYR A 450 9.32 18.09 1.29
C TYR A 450 8.56 17.04 2.08
N VAL A 451 9.25 15.98 2.46
CA VAL A 451 8.68 14.86 3.23
C VAL A 451 9.47 14.60 4.50
N ALA A 452 8.78 14.17 5.54
CA ALA A 452 9.36 13.64 6.76
C ALA A 452 8.64 12.35 7.15
N LEU A 453 9.36 11.44 7.82
CA LEU A 453 8.85 10.14 8.24
C LEU A 453 8.95 10.00 9.75
N PHE A 454 7.85 9.64 10.41
CA PHE A 454 7.81 9.41 11.85
C PHE A 454 6.87 8.25 12.18
N LYS A 455 7.39 7.20 12.82
CA LYS A 455 6.64 6.00 13.23
C LYS A 455 5.78 5.39 12.10
N GLY A 456 6.32 5.36 10.87
CA GLY A 456 5.64 4.83 9.68
C GLY A 456 4.57 5.75 9.06
N ILE A 457 4.43 6.97 9.56
CA ILE A 457 3.53 8.01 9.05
C ILE A 457 4.35 9.04 8.26
N ILE A 458 3.82 9.43 7.11
CA ILE A 458 4.43 10.36 6.16
C ILE A 458 3.83 11.75 6.39
N TYR A 459 4.70 12.73 6.56
CA TYR A 459 4.35 14.13 6.67
C TYR A 459 4.90 14.84 5.45
N GLY A 460 4.10 15.69 4.83
CA GLY A 460 4.46 16.41 3.62
C GLY A 460 4.22 17.90 3.78
N SER A 461 5.01 18.71 3.09
CA SER A 461 4.71 20.11 2.85
C SER A 461 4.52 20.38 1.36
N ILE A 462 3.48 21.14 1.03
CA ILE A 462 3.11 21.47 -0.35
C ILE A 462 3.22 23.00 -0.51
N CYS A 463 4.31 23.46 -1.13
CA CYS A 463 4.60 24.89 -1.28
C CYS A 463 3.53 25.60 -2.11
N THR A 464 2.99 24.96 -3.16
CA THR A 464 2.00 25.57 -4.06
C THR A 464 0.64 25.78 -3.40
N GLU A 465 0.31 24.95 -2.41
CA GLU A 465 -1.00 24.97 -1.72
C GLU A 465 -0.91 25.59 -0.33
N ASN A 466 0.28 25.99 0.12
CA ASN A 466 0.55 26.46 1.49
C ASN A 466 0.07 25.45 2.56
N GLU A 467 0.19 24.16 2.25
CA GLU A 467 -0.37 23.08 3.04
C GLU A 467 0.71 22.23 3.71
N VAL A 468 0.40 21.79 4.94
CA VAL A 468 1.10 20.70 5.63
C VAL A 468 0.14 19.53 5.73
N CYS A 469 0.56 18.36 5.27
CA CYS A 469 -0.30 17.20 5.19
C CYS A 469 0.32 15.99 5.89
N CYS A 470 -0.53 15.07 6.33
CA CYS A 470 -0.15 13.85 7.04
C CYS A 470 -0.87 12.67 6.40
N TYR A 471 -0.12 11.62 6.07
CA TYR A 471 -0.57 10.46 5.31
C TYR A 471 -0.03 9.17 5.92
N THR A 472 -0.75 8.08 5.77
CA THR A 472 -0.24 6.74 6.08
C THR A 472 0.84 6.34 5.07
N SER A 473 1.64 5.33 5.39
CA SER A 473 2.56 4.69 4.44
C SER A 473 1.87 4.04 3.23
N THR A 474 0.55 3.86 3.27
CA THR A 474 -0.25 3.37 2.13
C THR A 474 -0.81 4.49 1.26
N GLY A 475 -0.60 5.77 1.64
CA GLY A 475 -1.08 6.94 0.90
C GLY A 475 -2.50 7.39 1.27
N GLU A 476 -3.03 6.98 2.42
CA GLU A 476 -4.31 7.46 2.93
C GLU A 476 -4.12 8.77 3.73
N PRO A 477 -4.89 9.83 3.45
CA PRO A 477 -4.77 11.09 4.20
C PRO A 477 -5.27 10.92 5.63
N LEU A 478 -4.47 11.35 6.61
CA LEU A 478 -4.82 11.39 8.03
C LEU A 478 -5.36 12.77 8.43
N TRP A 479 -4.67 13.82 8.00
CA TRP A 479 -5.11 15.21 8.17
C TRP A 479 -4.34 16.15 7.22
N THR A 480 -4.94 17.30 6.95
CA THR A 480 -4.32 18.42 6.24
C THR A 480 -4.45 19.67 7.10
N PHE A 481 -3.46 20.55 7.04
CA PHE A 481 -3.39 21.76 7.85
C PHE A 481 -2.94 22.94 7.00
N MET A 482 -3.76 23.99 7.03
CA MET A 482 -3.51 25.28 6.37
C MET A 482 -3.65 26.39 7.41
N HIS A 483 -2.74 27.36 7.37
CA HIS A 483 -2.75 28.51 8.28
C HIS A 483 -1.98 29.68 7.67
N ASP A 484 -2.39 30.91 7.96
CA ASP A 484 -1.78 32.13 7.38
C ASP A 484 -0.27 32.28 7.70
N ASP A 485 0.17 31.72 8.82
CA ASP A 485 1.59 31.70 9.21
C ASP A 485 2.44 30.77 8.32
N ILE A 486 1.82 29.86 7.57
CA ILE A 486 2.49 28.89 6.69
C ILE A 486 2.32 29.35 5.23
N ALA A 487 3.39 29.89 4.65
CA ALA A 487 3.44 30.34 3.27
C ALA A 487 4.66 29.75 2.55
N CYS A 488 4.39 29.01 1.46
CA CYS A 488 5.32 28.16 0.73
C CYS A 488 6.21 27.33 1.69
N PRO A 489 5.65 26.29 2.33
CA PRO A 489 6.42 25.45 3.22
C PRO A 489 7.47 24.60 2.45
N ARG A 490 8.74 24.74 2.82
CA ARG A 490 9.92 24.18 2.09
C ARG A 490 10.83 23.31 2.94
N GLY A 491 10.43 22.96 4.15
CA GLY A 491 11.20 22.09 5.02
C GLY A 491 10.30 21.61 6.13
N ILE A 492 10.34 20.30 6.38
CA ILE A 492 9.47 19.65 7.36
C ILE A 492 10.28 18.61 8.13
N THR A 493 10.12 18.58 9.45
CA THR A 493 10.68 17.54 10.32
C THR A 493 9.85 17.40 11.58
N LEU A 494 10.14 16.40 12.41
CA LEU A 494 9.38 16.09 13.61
C LEU A 494 10.29 15.83 14.81
N ASP A 495 9.83 16.26 15.99
CA ASP A 495 10.45 15.91 17.26
C ASP A 495 9.98 14.53 17.78
N LYS A 496 10.52 14.10 18.93
CA LYS A 496 10.16 12.82 19.57
C LYS A 496 8.70 12.72 20.02
N ASN A 497 8.02 13.85 20.21
CA ASN A 497 6.63 13.93 20.65
C ASN A 497 5.65 13.96 19.46
N GLY A 498 6.17 14.07 18.23
CA GLY A 498 5.38 14.13 17.00
C GLY A 498 4.91 15.53 16.63
N PHE A 499 5.45 16.60 17.25
CA PHE A 499 5.21 17.94 16.77
C PHE A 499 5.90 18.14 15.42
N VAL A 500 5.20 18.79 14.49
CA VAL A 500 5.65 18.97 13.11
C VAL A 500 6.23 20.37 12.97
N TYR A 501 7.51 20.47 12.64
CA TYR A 501 8.21 21.74 12.47
C TYR A 501 8.35 22.02 11.00
N VAL A 502 7.88 23.19 10.58
CA VAL A 502 7.75 23.57 9.19
C VAL A 502 8.41 24.93 8.96
N VAL A 503 9.29 24.98 7.98
CA VAL A 503 9.86 26.21 7.47
C VAL A 503 8.85 26.87 6.53
N SER A 504 8.37 28.05 6.93
CA SER A 504 7.47 28.91 6.16
C SER A 504 8.32 29.93 5.39
N GLY A 505 8.68 29.56 4.15
CA GLY A 505 9.75 30.22 3.41
C GLY A 505 9.42 31.67 3.01
N TYR A 506 8.16 31.98 2.67
CA TYR A 506 7.77 33.34 2.28
C TYR A 506 7.48 34.26 3.46
N ASN A 507 7.15 33.70 4.62
CA ASN A 507 6.91 34.48 5.84
C ASN A 507 8.15 34.62 6.73
N ASN A 508 9.28 34.03 6.34
CA ASN A 508 10.54 34.02 7.12
C ASN A 508 10.34 33.47 8.55
N ARG A 509 9.61 32.36 8.67
CA ARG A 509 9.22 31.78 9.96
C ARG A 509 9.50 30.29 10.05
N VAL A 510 9.67 29.81 11.27
CA VAL A 510 9.52 28.38 11.60
C VAL A 510 8.27 28.24 12.45
N VAL A 511 7.34 27.43 11.96
CA VAL A 511 6.05 27.16 12.59
C VAL A 511 6.05 25.72 13.08
N VAL A 512 5.62 25.51 14.32
CA VAL A 512 5.34 24.18 14.84
C VAL A 512 3.84 23.92 14.77
N VAL A 513 3.44 22.72 14.36
CA VAL A 513 2.07 22.24 14.25
C VAL A 513 1.89 21.06 15.22
N SER A 514 0.75 21.00 15.89
CA SER A 514 0.43 19.91 16.82
C SER A 514 0.36 18.56 16.12
N PRO A 515 0.65 17.43 16.81
CA PRO A 515 0.61 16.09 16.21
C PRO A 515 -0.74 15.72 15.58
N ASP A 516 -1.82 16.31 16.08
CA ASP A 516 -3.19 16.11 15.59
C ASP A 516 -3.60 17.07 14.46
N GLY A 517 -2.70 17.97 14.03
CA GLY A 517 -2.92 18.88 12.92
C GLY A 517 -3.98 19.95 13.17
N LYS A 518 -4.19 20.37 14.43
CA LYS A 518 -5.25 21.35 14.77
C LYS A 518 -4.76 22.72 15.18
N THR A 519 -3.57 22.79 15.77
CA THR A 519 -3.03 24.04 16.32
C THR A 519 -1.62 24.26 15.81
N CYS A 520 -1.22 25.51 15.69
CA CYS A 520 0.15 25.87 15.33
C CYS A 520 0.65 27.05 16.15
N LYS A 521 1.97 27.23 16.16
CA LYS A 521 2.64 28.35 16.80
C LYS A 521 3.89 28.72 16.01
N THR A 522 4.07 30.01 15.72
CA THR A 522 5.36 30.50 15.22
C THR A 522 6.38 30.47 16.37
N ILE A 523 7.50 29.75 16.18
CA ILE A 523 8.55 29.60 17.19
C ILE A 523 9.83 30.38 16.86
N LEU A 524 10.06 30.67 15.58
CA LEU A 524 11.14 31.53 15.10
C LEU A 524 10.61 32.45 14.02
N SER A 525 11.12 33.67 13.98
CA SER A 525 10.74 34.73 13.05
C SER A 525 11.95 35.56 12.63
N GLU A 526 11.73 36.60 11.82
CA GLU A 526 12.77 37.57 11.48
C GLU A 526 13.40 38.24 12.71
N ALA A 527 12.65 38.41 13.80
CA ALA A 527 13.17 38.97 15.05
C ALA A 527 14.24 38.07 15.70
N ASP A 528 14.22 36.78 15.38
CA ASP A 528 15.15 35.77 15.88
C ASP A 528 16.33 35.52 14.91
N GLY A 529 16.45 36.35 13.86
CA GLY A 529 17.50 36.25 12.85
C GLY A 529 17.20 35.29 11.70
N ILE A 530 15.97 34.78 11.60
CA ILE A 530 15.55 33.91 10.50
C ILE A 530 15.15 34.76 9.29
N ARG A 531 15.87 34.61 8.18
CA ARG A 531 15.58 35.30 6.92
C ARG A 531 15.72 34.33 5.76
N SER A 532 14.70 34.28 4.92
CA SER A 532 14.60 33.39 3.77
C SER A 532 15.07 31.96 4.06
N PRO A 533 14.50 31.28 5.09
CA PRO A 533 14.73 29.85 5.25
C PRO A 533 14.02 29.15 4.09
N LEU A 534 14.71 28.93 2.97
CA LEU A 534 14.09 28.38 1.75
C LEU A 534 14.21 26.86 1.66
N TYR A 535 14.72 26.22 2.70
CA TYR A 535 15.38 24.92 2.61
C TYR A 535 15.16 24.05 3.85
N ALA A 536 15.52 22.77 3.75
CA ALA A 536 15.22 21.77 4.76
C ALA A 536 15.91 22.04 6.11
N LEU A 537 15.09 22.14 7.17
CA LEU A 537 15.54 22.12 8.56
C LEU A 537 15.72 20.68 9.05
N ASP A 538 16.36 20.49 10.20
CA ASP A 538 16.43 19.18 10.84
C ASP A 538 16.38 19.27 12.37
N ILE A 539 15.87 18.21 13.00
CA ILE A 539 15.76 18.07 14.45
C ILE A 539 16.32 16.72 14.86
N ASP A 540 17.31 16.74 15.75
CA ASP A 540 17.69 15.54 16.48
C ASP A 540 16.64 15.27 17.56
N ARG A 541 15.87 14.20 17.36
CA ARG A 541 14.74 13.83 18.21
C ARG A 541 15.14 13.49 19.64
N GLU A 542 16.34 12.98 19.85
CA GLU A 542 16.82 12.58 21.18
C GLU A 542 17.27 13.80 21.98
N SER A 543 18.14 14.62 21.39
CA SER A 543 18.66 15.80 22.06
C SER A 543 17.71 17.00 22.01
N GLY A 544 16.75 17.07 21.08
CA GLY A 544 15.94 18.27 20.86
C GLY A 544 16.74 19.45 20.30
N ILE A 545 17.87 19.19 19.65
CA ILE A 545 18.63 20.19 18.90
C ILE A 545 17.97 20.36 17.53
N MET A 546 17.70 21.60 17.16
CA MET A 546 17.16 21.98 15.86
C MET A 546 18.20 22.80 15.09
N ILE A 547 18.38 22.52 13.81
CA ILE A 547 19.22 23.30 12.91
C ILE A 547 18.36 23.91 11.80
N VAL A 548 18.49 25.21 11.59
CA VAL A 548 17.69 25.98 10.63
C VAL A 548 18.62 26.79 9.71
N PRO A 549 18.54 26.61 8.38
CA PRO A 549 19.28 27.43 7.43
C PRO A 549 18.64 28.82 7.31
N SER A 550 19.45 29.86 7.20
CA SER A 550 18.99 31.26 7.13
C SER A 550 20.03 32.15 6.45
N LYS A 551 19.57 33.25 5.84
CA LYS A 551 20.43 34.30 5.30
C LYS A 551 20.81 35.33 6.35
N ILE A 552 22.07 35.77 6.31
CA ILE A 552 22.56 36.92 7.07
C ILE A 552 22.95 38.02 6.08
N ARG A 553 22.66 39.25 6.45
CA ARG A 553 23.09 40.45 5.72
C ARG A 553 24.38 40.99 6.34
N ASP A 554 25.44 41.09 5.55
CA ASP A 554 26.64 41.86 5.90
C ASP A 554 26.36 43.35 5.62
N ASP A 555 26.11 44.13 6.67
CA ASP A 555 25.84 45.56 6.55
C ASP A 555 27.06 46.36 6.04
N TYR A 556 28.28 45.84 6.17
CA TYR A 556 29.49 46.51 5.66
C TYR A 556 29.66 46.39 4.15
N ASN A 557 29.28 45.26 3.55
CA ASN A 557 29.49 44.97 2.13
C ASN A 557 28.19 44.91 1.31
N ASN A 558 27.03 45.09 1.96
CA ASN A 558 25.69 44.92 1.37
C ASN A 558 25.56 43.57 0.62
N ARG A 559 26.16 42.51 1.20
CA ARG A 559 26.11 41.14 0.65
C ARG A 559 25.35 40.24 1.60
N GLU A 560 24.49 39.40 1.07
CA GLU A 560 23.84 38.34 1.81
C GLU A 560 24.65 37.05 1.70
N TYR A 561 24.83 36.35 2.82
CA TYR A 561 25.43 35.03 2.87
C TYR A 561 24.55 34.08 3.69
N GLU A 562 24.46 32.82 3.30
CA GLU A 562 23.68 31.81 4.02
C GLU A 562 24.51 31.17 5.12
N THR A 563 23.89 30.89 6.26
CA THR A 563 24.42 30.15 7.39
C THR A 563 23.36 29.21 7.95
N ALA A 564 23.71 28.35 8.90
CA ALA A 564 22.73 27.68 9.74
C ALA A 564 22.85 28.11 11.20
N PHE A 565 21.70 28.24 11.84
CA PHE A 565 21.56 28.51 13.27
C PHE A 565 21.11 27.23 13.99
N VAL A 566 21.71 26.99 15.14
CA VAL A 566 21.43 25.82 15.97
C VAL A 566 20.70 26.27 17.23
N TYR A 567 19.54 25.68 17.47
CA TYR A 567 18.66 25.98 18.59
C TYR A 567 18.47 24.75 19.48
N LYS A 568 18.21 24.99 20.76
CA LYS A 568 17.69 23.99 21.70
C LYS A 568 16.21 24.23 21.89
N LEU A 569 15.38 23.20 21.66
CA LEU A 569 13.93 23.26 21.85
C LEU A 569 13.49 23.06 23.30
#